data_AF-A0A7Y4ZJJ4-F1
#
_entry.id   AF-A0A7Y4ZJJ4-F1
#
_cell.length_a   1.000
_cell.length_b   1.000
_cell.length_c   1.000
_cell.angle_alpha   90.00
_cell.angle_beta   90.00
_cell.angle_gamma   90.00
#
_symmetry.space_group_name_H-M   'P 1'
#
loop_
_entity.id
_entity.type
_entity.pdbx_description
1 polymer ?
#
loop_
_entity_poly.entity_id
_entity_poly.type
_entity_poly.pdbx_seq_one_letter_code
_entity_poly.pdbx_strand_id
1 'polypeptide(L)'
;MKGTVNSPQSRTMRRNLMAKGLDQFCRQMLLHNAPLKLQNDQPAMGRFYPTQCNQSEAGNGDLFVRFSGVGYAHTNVTKKLTFTMSGAVQYNQDFQIADEECDMYAYFRPRQVASSDFKINKIEQPTASFFSQLTPMGDDFGKQLVSGKLREGFTVIKDHEDHDEVAMGMVELGKKPQRAMAVGTDGRVSYENGRVEVHQNQRDFVGPIEVTENGRAIFLTAQVDGGVPVDVFVMRQQDANIALQQYLEIPQVQALTTQPLWADVIPAQMPGFRRTIPVPAGLYYVIFDNSAAAGTVSPPNNPLDDRAALVDYAIQLGEAP
;
A
#
# COMPACT_ATOMS: atom_id res chain seq x y z
N MET A 1 -26.40 8.77 22.80
CA MET A 1 -26.52 7.98 21.57
C MET A 1 -25.37 6.99 21.36
N LYS A 2 -24.10 7.33 21.68
CA LYS A 2 -22.92 6.44 21.48
C LYS A 2 -23.02 5.06 22.16
N GLY A 3 -23.43 5.01 23.43
CA GLY A 3 -23.63 3.74 24.16
C GLY A 3 -24.70 2.81 23.55
N THR A 4 -25.66 3.37 22.81
CA THR A 4 -26.66 2.59 22.06
C THR A 4 -26.08 2.01 20.78
N VAL A 5 -25.22 2.75 20.07
CA VAL A 5 -24.60 2.28 18.82
C VAL A 5 -23.61 1.15 19.10
N ASN A 6 -22.72 1.29 20.08
CA ASN A 6 -21.72 0.26 20.40
C ASN A 6 -22.28 -0.96 21.12
N SER A 7 -23.52 -0.89 21.61
CA SER A 7 -24.16 -2.02 22.31
C SER A 7 -24.14 -3.30 21.45
N PRO A 8 -23.83 -4.48 22.02
CA PRO A 8 -23.89 -5.75 21.30
C PRO A 8 -25.26 -6.02 20.65
N GLN A 9 -26.36 -5.53 21.26
CA GLN A 9 -27.71 -5.72 20.72
C GLN A 9 -27.96 -4.92 19.43
N SER A 10 -27.17 -3.88 19.16
CA SER A 10 -27.32 -3.00 18.00
C SER A 10 -26.58 -3.48 16.75
N ARG A 11 -25.99 -4.68 16.77
CA ARG A 11 -25.18 -5.22 15.67
C ARG A 11 -25.92 -5.26 14.33
N THR A 12 -27.18 -5.70 14.32
CA THR A 12 -27.98 -5.76 13.07
C THR A 12 -28.17 -4.37 12.47
N MET A 13 -28.44 -3.37 13.30
CA MET A 13 -28.55 -1.97 12.86
C MET A 13 -27.23 -1.47 12.27
N ARG A 14 -26.09 -1.75 12.94
CA ARG A 14 -24.77 -1.35 12.45
C ARG A 14 -24.42 -1.97 11.10
N ARG A 15 -24.72 -3.26 10.92
CA ARG A 15 -24.54 -3.94 9.63
C ARG A 15 -25.37 -3.31 8.51
N ASN A 16 -26.65 -3.03 8.77
CA ASN A 16 -27.54 -2.41 7.79
C ASN A 16 -27.10 -0.99 7.41
N LEU A 17 -26.53 -0.23 8.36
CA LEU A 17 -25.98 1.09 8.08
C LEU A 17 -24.74 1.00 7.18
N MET A 18 -23.81 0.08 7.49
CA MET A 18 -22.63 -0.11 6.66
C MET A 18 -22.94 -0.63 5.26
N ALA A 19 -23.97 -1.47 5.09
CA ALA A 19 -24.33 -2.01 3.78
C ALA A 19 -24.49 -0.91 2.71
N LYS A 20 -24.99 0.28 3.09
CA LYS A 20 -25.13 1.43 2.18
C LYS A 20 -23.79 1.99 1.68
N GLY A 21 -22.71 1.86 2.45
CA GLY A 21 -21.37 2.31 2.08
C GLY A 21 -20.55 1.25 1.36
N LEU A 22 -20.96 -0.03 1.44
CA LEU A 22 -20.19 -1.13 0.85
C LEU A 22 -20.15 -1.05 -0.67
N ASP A 23 -21.11 -0.40 -1.35
CA ASP A 23 -21.11 -0.23 -2.81
C ASP A 23 -19.85 0.48 -3.35
N GLN A 24 -19.14 1.24 -2.52
CA GLN A 24 -17.87 1.88 -2.89
C GLN A 24 -16.64 1.01 -2.60
N PHE A 25 -16.79 -0.14 -1.93
CA PHE A 25 -15.65 -0.97 -1.49
C PHE A 25 -14.75 -1.33 -2.66
N CYS A 26 -15.29 -1.91 -3.73
CA CYS A 26 -14.46 -2.31 -4.87
C CYS A 26 -13.86 -1.11 -5.61
N ARG A 27 -14.55 0.04 -5.64
CA ARG A 27 -13.98 1.26 -6.20
C ARG A 27 -12.77 1.71 -5.40
N GLN A 28 -12.89 1.78 -4.07
CA GLN A 28 -11.79 2.15 -3.19
C GLN A 28 -10.64 1.14 -3.29
N MET A 29 -10.95 -0.16 -3.28
CA MET A 29 -9.93 -1.20 -3.45
C MET A 29 -9.11 -0.99 -4.73
N LEU A 30 -9.74 -0.64 -5.86
CA LEU A 30 -9.04 -0.42 -7.12
C LEU A 30 -8.28 0.92 -7.20
N LEU A 31 -8.55 1.85 -6.30
CA LEU A 31 -7.85 3.14 -6.18
C LEU A 31 -6.68 3.08 -5.19
N HIS A 32 -6.47 1.96 -4.51
CA HIS A 32 -5.38 1.81 -3.55
C HIS A 32 -4.54 0.56 -3.88
N ASN A 33 -3.23 0.67 -3.71
CA ASN A 33 -2.39 -0.51 -3.62
C ASN A 33 -2.34 -1.03 -2.19
N ALA A 34 -1.83 -2.25 -2.02
CA ALA A 34 -1.58 -2.83 -0.71
C ALA A 34 -0.07 -3.01 -0.50
N PRO A 35 0.55 -2.33 0.49
CA PRO A 35 1.94 -2.60 0.87
C PRO A 35 2.05 -4.01 1.45
N LEU A 36 3.03 -4.77 0.96
CA LEU A 36 3.31 -6.13 1.41
C LEU A 36 4.33 -6.06 2.54
N LYS A 37 3.92 -6.49 3.73
CA LYS A 37 4.77 -6.55 4.93
C LYS A 37 4.71 -7.95 5.52
N LEU A 38 5.83 -8.44 6.07
CA LEU A 38 5.83 -9.69 6.84
C LEU A 38 5.14 -9.50 8.19
N GLN A 39 5.35 -8.35 8.84
CA GLN A 39 4.75 -7.94 10.10
C GLN A 39 4.36 -6.45 10.02
N ASN A 40 3.40 -5.99 10.83
CA ASN A 40 2.83 -4.65 10.67
C ASN A 40 3.84 -3.51 10.94
N ASP A 41 4.81 -3.76 11.83
CA ASP A 41 5.92 -2.88 12.21
C ASP A 41 7.12 -2.94 11.26
N GLN A 42 7.12 -3.88 10.31
CA GLN A 42 8.19 -4.02 9.32
C GLN A 42 7.97 -3.12 8.09
N PRO A 43 9.06 -2.74 7.40
CA PRO A 43 8.96 -2.03 6.14
C PRO A 43 8.20 -2.85 5.09
N ALA A 44 7.52 -2.16 4.19
CA ALA A 44 6.97 -2.77 2.99
C ALA A 44 8.13 -3.29 2.13
N MET A 45 8.06 -4.56 1.74
CA MET A 45 9.01 -5.22 0.85
C MET A 45 8.50 -5.30 -0.60
N GLY A 46 7.33 -4.73 -0.87
CA GLY A 46 6.65 -4.86 -2.14
C GLY A 46 5.24 -4.32 -2.10
N ARG A 47 4.53 -4.40 -3.22
CA ARG A 47 3.15 -3.93 -3.36
C ARG A 47 2.31 -4.83 -4.23
N PHE A 48 1.03 -4.88 -3.90
CA PHE A 48 -0.01 -5.51 -4.70
C PHE A 48 -0.96 -4.45 -5.26
N TYR A 49 -1.25 -4.53 -6.55
CA TYR A 49 -2.14 -3.65 -7.30
C TYR A 49 -3.36 -4.46 -7.75
N PRO A 50 -4.52 -4.26 -7.09
CA PRO A 50 -5.75 -4.89 -7.53
C PRO A 50 -6.16 -4.31 -8.89
N THR A 51 -6.49 -5.19 -9.82
CA THR A 51 -6.95 -4.82 -11.18
C THR A 51 -8.40 -5.22 -11.40
N GLN A 52 -8.91 -6.16 -10.61
CA GLN A 52 -10.31 -6.57 -10.63
C GLN A 52 -10.82 -6.70 -9.19
N CYS A 53 -12.03 -6.23 -8.96
CA CYS A 53 -12.76 -6.44 -7.72
C CYS A 53 -14.24 -6.65 -8.05
N ASN A 54 -14.82 -7.69 -7.46
CA ASN A 54 -16.24 -7.95 -7.47
C ASN A 54 -16.70 -8.18 -6.03
N GLN A 55 -17.83 -7.57 -5.68
CA GLN A 55 -18.44 -7.71 -4.38
C GLN A 55 -19.87 -8.20 -4.50
N SER A 56 -20.31 -8.96 -3.52
CA SER A 56 -21.70 -9.41 -3.37
C SER A 56 -22.02 -9.60 -1.90
N GLU A 57 -23.30 -9.57 -1.56
CA GLU A 57 -23.75 -9.98 -0.24
C GLU A 57 -23.94 -11.51 -0.20
N ALA A 58 -23.36 -12.18 0.79
CA ALA A 58 -23.61 -13.59 1.04
C ALA A 58 -24.99 -13.79 1.68
N GLY A 59 -25.55 -15.01 1.62
CA GLY A 59 -26.89 -15.29 2.15
C GLY A 59 -27.10 -15.03 3.65
N ASN A 60 -26.04 -14.77 4.40
CA ASN A 60 -26.04 -14.40 5.81
C ASN A 60 -25.77 -12.89 6.07
N GLY A 61 -25.81 -12.06 5.01
CA GLY A 61 -25.56 -10.62 5.02
C GLY A 61 -24.08 -10.22 5.02
N ASP A 62 -23.15 -11.17 4.97
CA ASP A 62 -21.72 -10.87 5.01
C ASP A 62 -21.25 -10.31 3.67
N LEU A 63 -20.25 -9.44 3.70
CA LEU A 63 -19.61 -8.96 2.49
C LEU A 63 -18.74 -10.07 1.90
N PHE A 64 -19.02 -10.47 0.67
CA PHE A 64 -18.17 -11.40 -0.08
C PHE A 64 -17.44 -10.64 -1.19
N VAL A 65 -16.10 -10.70 -1.17
CA VAL A 65 -15.23 -9.99 -2.10
C VAL A 65 -14.38 -10.98 -2.86
N ARG A 66 -14.39 -10.88 -4.19
CA ARG A 66 -13.42 -11.52 -5.10
C ARG A 66 -12.54 -10.44 -5.70
N PHE A 67 -11.24 -10.66 -5.69
CA PHE A 67 -10.29 -9.73 -6.29
C PHE A 67 -9.19 -10.48 -7.04
N SER A 68 -8.56 -9.77 -7.98
CA SER A 68 -7.35 -10.21 -8.64
C SER A 68 -6.45 -9.03 -8.96
N GLY A 69 -5.17 -9.28 -9.18
CA GLY A 69 -4.20 -8.24 -9.45
C GLY A 69 -2.79 -8.76 -9.66
N VAL A 70 -1.87 -7.81 -9.72
CA VAL A 70 -0.44 -8.05 -9.93
C VAL A 70 0.35 -7.43 -8.79
N GLY A 71 1.55 -7.92 -8.54
CA GLY A 71 2.42 -7.31 -7.55
C GLY A 71 3.87 -7.65 -7.78
N TYR A 72 4.71 -6.99 -6.99
CA TYR A 72 6.11 -7.32 -6.83
C TYR A 72 6.45 -7.39 -5.36
N ALA A 73 7.49 -8.15 -5.05
CA ALA A 73 8.11 -8.17 -3.74
C ALA A 73 9.63 -8.33 -3.90
N HIS A 74 10.36 -7.95 -2.86
CA HIS A 74 11.78 -8.17 -2.73
C HIS A 74 12.03 -9.13 -1.56
N THR A 75 12.97 -10.06 -1.75
CA THR A 75 13.56 -10.81 -0.64
C THR A 75 15.06 -10.90 -0.85
N ASN A 76 15.82 -11.06 0.23
CA ASN A 76 17.28 -11.24 0.15
C ASN A 76 17.69 -12.44 -0.70
N VAL A 77 16.80 -13.42 -0.88
CA VAL A 77 17.07 -14.65 -1.64
C VAL A 77 16.70 -14.48 -3.12
N THR A 78 15.50 -13.99 -3.42
CA THR A 78 14.98 -13.89 -4.80
C THR A 78 15.38 -12.60 -5.51
N LYS A 79 15.87 -11.60 -4.77
CA LYS A 79 15.82 -10.20 -5.18
C LYS A 79 14.38 -9.83 -5.55
N LYS A 80 14.18 -9.10 -6.64
CA LYS A 80 12.84 -8.81 -7.16
C LYS A 80 12.16 -10.09 -7.66
N LEU A 81 10.94 -10.32 -7.18
CA LEU A 81 9.98 -11.26 -7.74
C LEU A 81 8.72 -10.51 -8.15
N THR A 82 8.06 -10.98 -9.21
CA THR A 82 6.76 -10.45 -9.66
C THR A 82 5.75 -11.57 -9.68
N PHE A 83 4.50 -11.25 -9.37
CA PHE A 83 3.45 -12.25 -9.19
C PHE A 83 2.09 -11.74 -9.64
N THR A 84 1.19 -12.69 -9.91
CA THR A 84 -0.26 -12.46 -9.98
C THR A 84 -0.92 -13.14 -8.80
N MET A 85 -1.94 -12.48 -8.25
CA MET A 85 -2.71 -13.02 -7.14
C MET A 85 -4.20 -12.85 -7.42
N SER A 86 -4.98 -13.84 -7.02
CA SER A 86 -6.43 -13.68 -6.87
C SER A 86 -6.91 -14.30 -5.57
N GLY A 87 -8.01 -13.78 -5.04
CA GLY A 87 -8.55 -14.25 -3.77
C GLY A 87 -10.04 -14.01 -3.67
N ALA A 88 -10.68 -14.79 -2.80
CA ALA A 88 -12.07 -14.62 -2.43
C ALA A 88 -12.19 -14.68 -0.91
N VAL A 89 -12.72 -13.63 -0.30
CA VAL A 89 -12.86 -13.52 1.16
C VAL A 89 -14.27 -13.09 1.52
N GLN A 90 -14.84 -13.77 2.50
CA GLN A 90 -16.07 -13.37 3.17
C GLN A 90 -15.72 -12.62 4.45
N TYR A 91 -16.13 -11.36 4.55
CA TYR A 91 -15.94 -10.51 5.72
C TYR A 91 -17.23 -10.42 6.53
N ASN A 92 -17.11 -10.64 7.84
CA ASN A 92 -18.09 -10.24 8.82
C ASN A 92 -17.81 -8.80 9.23
N GLN A 93 -18.45 -7.88 8.52
CA GLN A 93 -18.31 -6.45 8.71
C GLN A 93 -19.08 -5.97 9.96
N ASP A 94 -18.45 -5.12 10.78
CA ASP A 94 -19.11 -4.33 11.82
C ASP A 94 -18.46 -2.94 11.94
N PHE A 95 -19.07 -1.99 12.65
CA PHE A 95 -18.37 -0.76 13.05
C PHE A 95 -18.59 -0.43 14.53
N GLN A 96 -17.73 0.41 15.09
CA GLN A 96 -17.86 0.95 16.44
C GLN A 96 -17.44 2.42 16.44
N ILE A 97 -17.85 3.18 17.45
CA ILE A 97 -17.52 4.61 17.58
C ILE A 97 -16.75 4.82 18.88
N ALA A 98 -15.60 5.47 18.84
CA ALA A 98 -14.82 5.76 20.04
C ALA A 98 -15.55 6.78 20.95
N ASP A 99 -15.46 6.56 22.26
CA ASP A 99 -16.19 7.35 23.26
C ASP A 99 -15.68 8.79 23.36
N GLU A 100 -14.36 8.99 23.27
CA GLU A 100 -13.71 10.29 23.35
C GLU A 100 -13.95 11.10 22.08
N GLU A 101 -13.20 10.81 21.01
CA GLU A 101 -13.12 11.66 19.82
C GLU A 101 -14.24 11.43 18.78
N CYS A 102 -15.22 10.56 19.02
CA CYS A 102 -16.23 10.17 18.02
C CYS A 102 -15.69 9.48 16.75
N ASP A 103 -14.41 9.09 16.72
CA ASP A 103 -13.81 8.33 15.61
C ASP A 103 -14.60 7.04 15.35
N MET A 104 -14.94 6.75 14.09
CA MET A 104 -15.63 5.54 13.68
C MET A 104 -14.64 4.49 13.18
N TYR A 105 -14.73 3.27 13.71
CA TYR A 105 -13.89 2.13 13.38
C TYR A 105 -14.73 1.09 12.66
N ALA A 106 -14.58 0.97 11.35
CA ALA A 106 -15.20 -0.07 10.53
C ALA A 106 -14.25 -1.28 10.43
N TYR A 107 -14.71 -2.42 10.91
CA TYR A 107 -13.97 -3.67 11.01
C TYR A 107 -14.40 -4.66 9.94
N PHE A 108 -13.44 -5.15 9.15
CA PHE A 108 -13.64 -6.18 8.14
C PHE A 108 -12.97 -7.48 8.59
N ARG A 109 -13.67 -8.23 9.45
CA ARG A 109 -13.14 -9.48 10.02
C ARG A 109 -13.34 -10.64 9.05
N PRO A 110 -12.29 -11.33 8.61
CA PRO A 110 -12.45 -12.45 7.71
C PRO A 110 -13.16 -13.59 8.43
N ARG A 111 -14.26 -14.04 7.84
CA ARG A 111 -15.02 -15.20 8.29
C ARG A 111 -14.54 -16.47 7.60
N GLN A 112 -14.30 -16.36 6.31
CA GLN A 112 -13.81 -17.45 5.47
C GLN A 112 -12.98 -16.89 4.33
N VAL A 113 -11.81 -17.50 4.10
CA VAL A 113 -11.06 -17.33 2.85
C VAL A 113 -11.50 -18.46 1.93
N ALA A 114 -12.29 -18.13 0.92
CA ALA A 114 -12.91 -19.11 0.02
C ALA A 114 -11.92 -19.62 -1.05
N SER A 115 -11.02 -18.76 -1.52
CA SER A 115 -9.91 -19.14 -2.39
C SER A 115 -8.76 -18.15 -2.29
N SER A 116 -7.56 -18.63 -2.59
CA SER A 116 -6.36 -17.83 -2.79
C SER A 116 -5.52 -18.53 -3.84
N ASP A 117 -5.25 -17.84 -4.94
CA ASP A 117 -4.34 -18.27 -5.99
C ASP A 117 -3.18 -17.29 -6.06
N PHE A 118 -1.97 -17.81 -6.09
CA PHE A 118 -0.74 -17.04 -6.16
C PHE A 118 0.17 -17.71 -7.17
N LYS A 119 0.68 -16.91 -8.11
CA LYS A 119 1.56 -17.39 -9.17
C LYS A 119 2.71 -16.42 -9.37
N ILE A 120 3.94 -16.93 -9.24
CA ILE A 120 5.14 -16.19 -9.57
C ILE A 120 5.27 -16.09 -11.09
N ASN A 121 5.50 -14.88 -11.59
CA ASN A 121 5.70 -14.61 -13.01
C ASN A 121 7.18 -14.53 -13.38
N LYS A 122 7.98 -13.76 -12.63
CA LYS A 122 9.41 -13.54 -12.90
C LYS A 122 10.22 -13.39 -11.62
N ILE A 123 11.51 -13.71 -11.71
CA ILE A 123 12.53 -13.56 -10.65
C ILE A 123 13.79 -12.96 -11.29
N GLU A 124 14.44 -12.01 -10.61
CA GLU A 124 15.61 -11.30 -11.13
C GLU A 124 16.89 -12.14 -11.20
N GLN A 125 17.12 -13.04 -10.26
CA GLN A 125 18.26 -13.97 -10.32
C GLN A 125 17.77 -15.42 -10.52
N PRO A 126 17.44 -15.84 -11.75
CA PRO A 126 17.03 -17.20 -12.04
C PRO A 126 18.26 -18.11 -12.10
N THR A 127 18.80 -18.53 -10.96
CA THR A 127 19.71 -19.69 -10.97
C THR A 127 18.88 -20.96 -11.21
N ALA A 128 19.29 -21.79 -12.16
CA ALA A 128 18.53 -22.97 -12.60
C ALA A 128 18.28 -23.99 -11.47
N SER A 129 19.21 -24.07 -10.50
CA SER A 129 19.09 -24.86 -9.28
C SER A 129 18.06 -24.30 -8.29
N PHE A 130 17.80 -22.99 -8.32
CA PHE A 130 16.86 -22.33 -7.42
C PHE A 130 15.42 -22.37 -7.94
N PHE A 131 15.21 -22.23 -9.25
CA PHE A 131 13.86 -22.31 -9.84
C PHE A 131 13.19 -23.68 -9.64
N SER A 132 13.99 -24.74 -9.61
CA SER A 132 13.56 -26.11 -9.30
C SER A 132 13.29 -26.36 -7.81
N GLN A 133 13.87 -25.55 -6.91
CA GLN A 133 13.65 -25.61 -5.46
C GLN A 133 12.55 -24.66 -4.97
N LEU A 134 12.31 -23.56 -5.69
CA LEU A 134 11.28 -22.56 -5.36
C LEU A 134 9.88 -22.91 -5.82
N THR A 135 9.71 -23.80 -6.80
CA THR A 135 8.36 -24.09 -7.30
C THR A 135 7.42 -24.58 -6.19
N PRO A 136 7.88 -25.37 -5.20
CA PRO A 136 7.13 -25.62 -3.97
C PRO A 136 7.23 -24.48 -2.93
N MET A 137 8.43 -23.98 -2.62
CA MET A 137 8.63 -23.03 -1.50
C MET A 137 8.16 -21.59 -1.78
N GLY A 138 8.27 -21.11 -3.02
CA GLY A 138 7.83 -19.79 -3.45
C GLY A 138 6.32 -19.71 -3.57
N ASP A 139 5.68 -20.77 -4.03
CA ASP A 139 4.22 -20.93 -3.98
C ASP A 139 3.75 -20.97 -2.52
N ASP A 140 4.46 -21.67 -1.63
CA ASP A 140 4.13 -21.72 -0.21
C ASP A 140 4.36 -20.38 0.49
N PHE A 141 5.44 -19.65 0.19
CA PHE A 141 5.69 -18.30 0.70
C PHE A 141 4.59 -17.32 0.28
N GLY A 142 4.26 -17.29 -1.02
CA GLY A 142 3.19 -16.45 -1.55
C GLY A 142 1.84 -16.81 -0.94
N LYS A 143 1.50 -18.11 -0.89
CA LYS A 143 0.27 -18.57 -0.25
C LYS A 143 0.22 -18.23 1.23
N GLN A 144 1.33 -18.32 1.96
CA GLN A 144 1.41 -17.96 3.38
C GLN A 144 1.28 -16.46 3.61
N LEU A 145 1.96 -15.64 2.81
CA LEU A 145 1.86 -14.17 2.88
C LEU A 145 0.42 -13.73 2.60
N VAL A 146 -0.17 -14.24 1.51
CA VAL A 146 -1.53 -13.90 1.09
C VAL A 146 -2.55 -14.44 2.09
N SER A 147 -2.48 -15.72 2.44
CA SER A 147 -3.43 -16.31 3.41
C SER A 147 -3.30 -15.66 4.78
N GLY A 148 -2.08 -15.29 5.20
CA GLY A 148 -1.85 -14.54 6.43
C GLY A 148 -2.53 -13.18 6.39
N LYS A 149 -2.25 -12.38 5.36
CA LYS A 149 -2.84 -11.04 5.21
C LYS A 149 -4.36 -11.05 5.03
N LEU A 150 -4.90 -12.02 4.30
CA LEU A 150 -6.36 -12.18 4.17
C LEU A 150 -7.03 -12.63 5.48
N ARG A 151 -6.31 -13.32 6.37
CA ARG A 151 -6.82 -13.74 7.69
C ARG A 151 -6.70 -12.66 8.77
N GLU A 152 -5.82 -11.68 8.61
CA GLU A 152 -5.72 -10.53 9.52
C GLU A 152 -6.96 -9.62 9.42
N GLY A 153 -7.57 -9.54 8.23
CA GLY A 153 -8.60 -8.54 7.95
C GLY A 153 -8.03 -7.13 7.95
N PHE A 154 -8.89 -6.14 8.11
CA PHE A 154 -8.47 -4.75 8.19
C PHE A 154 -9.48 -3.89 8.94
N THR A 155 -9.04 -2.71 9.35
CA THR A 155 -9.83 -1.68 10.01
C THR A 155 -9.74 -0.39 9.20
N VAL A 156 -10.89 0.22 8.90
CA VAL A 156 -10.97 1.57 8.37
C VAL A 156 -11.40 2.48 9.51
N ILE A 157 -10.64 3.54 9.75
CA ILE A 157 -10.90 4.51 10.81
C ILE A 157 -11.25 5.81 10.13
N LYS A 158 -12.46 6.29 10.38
CA LYS A 158 -12.88 7.64 10.04
C LYS A 158 -12.71 8.48 11.30
N ASP A 159 -11.74 9.38 11.31
CA ASP A 159 -11.58 10.27 12.45
C ASP A 159 -12.57 11.45 12.38
N HIS A 160 -12.67 12.17 13.49
CA HIS A 160 -13.53 13.35 13.62
C HIS A 160 -13.11 14.55 12.75
N GLU A 161 -11.89 14.54 12.21
CA GLU A 161 -11.38 15.54 11.27
C GLU A 161 -11.69 15.14 9.81
N ASP A 162 -12.55 14.13 9.61
CA ASP A 162 -12.97 13.59 8.31
C ASP A 162 -11.82 12.92 7.53
N HIS A 163 -10.76 12.48 8.22
CA HIS A 163 -9.69 11.70 7.61
C HIS A 163 -9.98 10.20 7.64
N ASP A 164 -9.66 9.53 6.53
CA ASP A 164 -9.75 8.08 6.38
C ASP A 164 -8.37 7.47 6.63
N GLU A 165 -8.27 6.58 7.61
CA GLU A 165 -7.07 5.78 7.84
C GLU A 165 -7.39 4.29 7.65
N VAL A 166 -6.57 3.59 6.88
CA VAL A 166 -6.70 2.15 6.69
C VAL A 166 -5.54 1.43 7.37
N ALA A 167 -5.85 0.46 8.21
CA ALA A 167 -4.88 -0.39 8.88
C ALA A 167 -5.13 -1.85 8.56
N MET A 168 -4.07 -2.57 8.19
CA MET A 168 -4.11 -4.02 8.10
C MET A 168 -4.24 -4.63 9.51
N GLY A 169 -5.17 -5.56 9.67
CA GLY A 169 -5.54 -6.13 10.96
C GLY A 169 -6.63 -5.37 11.73
N MET A 170 -6.84 -5.76 12.98
CA MET A 170 -7.87 -5.19 13.86
C MET A 170 -7.26 -4.15 14.79
N VAL A 171 -7.63 -2.88 14.62
CA VAL A 171 -7.21 -1.80 15.52
C VAL A 171 -8.17 -1.70 16.70
N GLU A 172 -7.62 -1.76 17.91
CA GLU A 172 -8.43 -1.60 19.12
C GLU A 172 -9.13 -0.24 19.14
N LEU A 173 -10.35 -0.20 19.67
CA LEU A 173 -11.13 1.03 19.75
C LEU A 173 -10.38 2.11 20.54
N GLY A 174 -10.26 3.31 19.97
CA GLY A 174 -9.52 4.43 20.58
C GLY A 174 -8.01 4.37 20.38
N LYS A 175 -7.47 3.35 19.69
CA LYS A 175 -6.07 3.31 19.27
C LYS A 175 -5.94 3.76 17.82
N LYS A 176 -4.81 4.40 17.50
CA LYS A 176 -4.46 4.76 16.12
C LYS A 176 -3.55 3.69 15.51
N PRO A 177 -3.57 3.52 14.17
CA PRO A 177 -2.61 2.66 13.47
C PRO A 177 -1.17 3.14 13.71
N GLN A 178 -0.20 2.24 13.58
CA GLN A 178 1.20 2.64 13.61
C GLN A 178 1.52 3.53 12.40
N ARG A 179 2.10 4.70 12.68
CA ARG A 179 2.57 5.67 11.68
C ARG A 179 4.09 5.68 11.67
N ALA A 180 4.69 5.74 10.49
CA ALA A 180 6.14 5.89 10.34
C ALA A 180 6.59 7.32 10.67
N MET A 181 5.76 8.30 10.32
CA MET A 181 6.07 9.73 10.46
C MET A 181 5.03 10.45 11.32
N ALA A 182 5.51 11.32 12.21
CA ALA A 182 4.66 12.30 12.89
C ALA A 182 4.41 13.49 11.94
N VAL A 183 3.25 13.48 11.28
CA VAL A 183 2.77 14.59 10.44
C VAL A 183 1.56 15.25 11.08
N GLY A 184 1.51 16.59 11.02
CA GLY A 184 0.34 17.36 11.45
C GLY A 184 -0.80 17.26 10.44
N THR A 185 -2.03 17.54 10.88
CA THR A 185 -3.23 17.45 10.05
C THR A 185 -3.61 18.75 9.37
N ASP A 186 -2.86 19.87 9.52
CA ASP A 186 -2.99 21.22 8.92
C ASP A 186 -3.96 21.42 7.71
N GLY A 187 -5.24 21.03 7.82
CA GLY A 187 -6.19 20.90 6.72
C GLY A 187 -5.85 19.85 5.64
N ARG A 188 -4.98 18.86 5.91
CA ARG A 188 -4.48 17.88 4.92
C ARG A 188 -4.94 16.47 5.24
N VAL A 189 -5.44 15.77 4.23
CA VAL A 189 -5.85 14.36 4.32
C VAL A 189 -4.64 13.46 4.13
N SER A 190 -4.41 12.53 5.05
CA SER A 190 -3.35 11.52 4.91
C SER A 190 -3.78 10.45 3.91
N TYR A 191 -2.99 10.23 2.85
CA TYR A 191 -3.18 9.12 1.90
C TYR A 191 -2.49 7.86 2.40
N GLU A 192 -1.19 7.96 2.73
CA GLU A 192 -0.39 6.83 3.22
C GLU A 192 0.72 7.35 4.14
N ASN A 193 0.95 6.65 5.25
CA ASN A 193 2.03 6.94 6.20
C ASN A 193 2.69 5.61 6.56
N GLY A 194 3.84 5.35 5.95
CA GLY A 194 4.42 4.03 5.90
C GLY A 194 5.94 4.05 5.87
N ARG A 195 6.49 2.84 5.95
CA ARG A 195 7.92 2.57 5.82
C ARG A 195 8.10 1.57 4.70
N VAL A 196 9.08 1.81 3.83
CA VAL A 196 9.42 0.91 2.72
C VAL A 196 10.92 0.61 2.71
N GLU A 197 11.25 -0.61 2.32
CA GLU A 197 12.63 -1.04 2.08
C GLU A 197 12.87 -1.06 0.56
N VAL A 198 13.78 -0.22 0.09
CA VAL A 198 14.14 -0.12 -1.33
C VAL A 198 15.59 -0.55 -1.49
N HIS A 199 15.79 -1.78 -1.96
CA HIS A 199 17.10 -2.37 -2.23
C HIS A 199 17.78 -1.74 -3.45
N GLN A 200 19.04 -2.08 -3.63
CA GLN A 200 19.76 -1.67 -4.83
C GLN A 200 19.08 -2.20 -6.09
N ASN A 201 18.97 -1.34 -7.12
CA ASN A 201 18.28 -1.64 -8.36
C ASN A 201 16.81 -2.01 -8.11
N GLN A 202 16.16 -1.31 -7.17
CA GLN A 202 14.74 -1.48 -6.88
C GLN A 202 14.00 -0.15 -7.01
N ARG A 203 12.70 -0.26 -7.33
CA ARG A 203 11.71 0.80 -7.22
C ARG A 203 10.54 0.37 -6.33
N ASP A 204 9.98 1.33 -5.62
CA ASP A 204 8.66 1.22 -5.01
C ASP A 204 7.70 2.25 -5.60
N PHE A 205 6.48 1.83 -5.95
CA PHE A 205 5.46 2.66 -6.61
C PHE A 205 4.27 2.88 -5.67
N VAL A 206 4.19 4.03 -5.02
CA VAL A 206 3.09 4.36 -4.11
C VAL A 206 1.97 5.05 -4.89
N GLY A 207 0.82 4.39 -5.03
CA GLY A 207 -0.34 4.88 -5.75
C GLY A 207 -1.25 3.76 -6.30
N PRO A 208 -2.33 4.12 -7.00
CA PRO A 208 -2.62 5.47 -7.47
C PRO A 208 -3.14 6.38 -6.35
N ILE A 209 -2.73 7.64 -6.37
CA ILE A 209 -3.16 8.70 -5.43
C ILE A 209 -4.17 9.57 -6.16
N GLU A 210 -5.43 9.57 -5.70
CA GLU A 210 -6.50 10.38 -6.29
C GLU A 210 -6.46 11.81 -5.77
N VAL A 211 -6.30 12.76 -6.68
CA VAL A 211 -6.48 14.18 -6.45
C VAL A 211 -7.78 14.59 -7.11
N THR A 212 -8.81 14.84 -6.31
CA THR A 212 -10.20 15.02 -6.78
C THR A 212 -10.44 16.40 -7.41
N GLU A 213 -9.68 17.41 -7.01
CA GLU A 213 -9.93 18.82 -7.37
C GLU A 213 -8.65 19.53 -7.85
N ASN A 214 -8.83 20.58 -8.65
CA ASN A 214 -7.74 21.47 -9.02
C ASN A 214 -7.34 22.39 -7.86
N GLY A 215 -6.13 22.96 -7.90
CA GLY A 215 -5.63 23.79 -6.80
C GLY A 215 -5.20 22.99 -5.57
N ARG A 216 -4.97 21.68 -5.74
CA ARG A 216 -4.49 20.78 -4.69
C ARG A 216 -2.99 20.50 -4.87
N ALA A 217 -2.36 20.01 -3.81
CA ALA A 217 -0.97 19.57 -3.83
C ALA A 217 -0.79 18.23 -3.11
N ILE A 218 0.20 17.48 -3.59
CA ILE A 218 0.76 16.33 -2.87
C ILE A 218 1.84 16.86 -1.92
N PHE A 219 1.66 16.61 -0.63
CA PHE A 219 2.63 16.91 0.40
C PHE A 219 3.38 15.63 0.75
N LEU A 220 4.66 15.59 0.39
CA LEU A 220 5.55 14.48 0.71
C LEU A 220 6.44 14.87 1.88
N THR A 221 6.34 14.12 2.98
CA THR A 221 7.34 14.12 4.05
C THR A 221 8.06 12.79 4.01
N ALA A 222 9.39 12.79 4.03
CA ALA A 222 10.17 11.57 4.03
C ALA A 222 11.44 11.69 4.87
N GLN A 223 12.00 10.55 5.23
CA GLN A 223 13.32 10.39 5.83
C GLN A 223 13.91 9.07 5.34
N VAL A 224 15.19 9.10 4.96
CA VAL A 224 15.92 7.89 4.60
C VAL A 224 16.86 7.52 5.73
N ASP A 225 16.60 6.36 6.32
CA ASP A 225 17.49 5.68 7.24
C ASP A 225 18.45 4.79 6.43
N GLY A 226 19.72 4.83 6.81
CA GLY A 226 20.81 4.19 6.05
C GLY A 226 21.75 5.23 5.42
N GLY A 227 22.80 4.75 4.76
CA GLY A 227 23.83 5.59 4.16
C GLY A 227 23.63 5.90 2.67
N VAL A 228 22.47 5.56 2.11
CA VAL A 228 22.21 5.62 0.66
C VAL A 228 21.07 6.60 0.40
N PRO A 229 21.27 7.72 -0.33
CA PRO A 229 20.17 8.60 -0.72
C PRO A 229 19.23 7.88 -1.71
N VAL A 230 18.01 8.38 -1.88
CA VAL A 230 16.99 7.77 -2.76
C VAL A 230 16.42 8.84 -3.68
N ASP A 231 16.31 8.55 -4.97
CA ASP A 231 15.58 9.43 -5.88
C ASP A 231 14.07 9.26 -5.65
N VAL A 232 13.34 10.36 -5.67
CA VAL A 232 11.88 10.36 -5.57
C VAL A 232 11.26 11.07 -6.76
N PHE A 233 10.23 10.44 -7.32
CA PHE A 233 9.51 10.94 -8.48
C PHE A 233 8.02 11.07 -8.19
N VAL A 234 7.36 12.06 -8.79
CA VAL A 234 5.91 12.09 -8.92
C VAL A 234 5.55 11.98 -10.39
N MET A 235 4.69 11.04 -10.72
CA MET A 235 4.25 10.74 -12.09
C MET A 235 2.73 10.70 -12.16
N ARG A 236 2.16 11.09 -13.31
CA ARG A 236 0.74 10.83 -13.60
C ARG A 236 0.53 9.33 -13.78
N GLN A 237 -0.66 8.83 -13.44
CA GLN A 237 -0.98 7.41 -13.49
C GLN A 237 -0.70 6.79 -14.86
N GLN A 238 -1.04 7.46 -15.97
CA GLN A 238 -0.79 6.93 -17.32
C GLN A 238 0.70 6.61 -17.55
N ASP A 239 1.58 7.48 -17.05
CA ASP A 239 3.03 7.41 -17.24
C ASP A 239 3.65 6.42 -16.24
N ALA A 240 3.20 6.48 -14.99
CA ALA A 240 3.59 5.56 -13.94
C ALA A 240 3.18 4.11 -14.23
N ASN A 241 2.01 3.89 -14.82
CA ASN A 241 1.53 2.55 -15.18
C ASN A 241 2.42 1.90 -16.25
N ILE A 242 2.93 2.68 -17.20
CA ILE A 242 3.91 2.18 -18.19
C ILE A 242 5.20 1.74 -17.47
N ALA A 243 5.72 2.59 -16.58
CA ALA A 243 6.91 2.28 -15.80
C ALA A 243 6.72 1.07 -14.86
N LEU A 244 5.55 0.96 -14.23
CA LEU A 244 5.17 -0.16 -13.37
C LEU A 244 5.05 -1.44 -14.18
N GLN A 245 4.37 -1.41 -15.33
CA GLN A 245 4.27 -2.57 -16.21
C GLN A 245 5.65 -3.05 -16.67
N GLN A 246 6.52 -2.13 -17.10
CA GLN A 246 7.90 -2.46 -17.45
C GLN A 246 8.66 -3.07 -16.26
N TYR A 247 8.48 -2.52 -15.06
CA TYR A 247 9.10 -3.04 -13.84
C TYR A 247 8.59 -4.45 -13.46
N LEU A 248 7.34 -4.77 -13.78
CA LEU A 248 6.73 -6.09 -13.57
C LEU A 248 7.16 -7.11 -14.64
N GLU A 249 7.41 -6.65 -15.87
CA GLU A 249 7.74 -7.50 -17.01
C GLU A 249 9.26 -7.70 -17.18
N ILE A 250 10.11 -6.78 -16.76
CA ILE A 250 11.56 -6.87 -16.94
C ILE A 250 12.21 -7.06 -15.57
N PRO A 251 12.98 -8.13 -15.35
CA PRO A 251 13.56 -8.38 -14.03
C PRO A 251 14.54 -7.29 -13.58
N GLN A 252 15.31 -6.70 -14.50
CA GLN A 252 16.20 -5.58 -14.20
C GLN A 252 15.45 -4.23 -14.21
N VAL A 253 15.83 -3.31 -13.33
CA VAL A 253 15.31 -1.93 -13.38
C VAL A 253 15.78 -1.22 -14.65
N GLN A 254 14.84 -0.63 -15.36
CA GLN A 254 15.06 0.12 -16.60
C GLN A 254 14.94 1.62 -16.35
N ALA A 255 15.44 2.44 -17.27
CA ALA A 255 15.15 3.87 -17.23
C ALA A 255 13.64 4.14 -17.28
N LEU A 256 13.20 5.23 -16.66
CA LEU A 256 11.81 5.68 -16.81
C LEU A 256 11.58 6.06 -18.28
N THR A 257 10.53 5.50 -18.87
CA THR A 257 10.16 5.74 -20.28
C THR A 257 9.58 7.13 -20.51
N THR A 258 9.11 7.78 -19.45
CA THR A 258 8.43 9.06 -19.47
C THR A 258 9.03 9.97 -18.39
N GLN A 259 9.06 11.27 -18.69
CA GLN A 259 9.58 12.27 -17.76
C GLN A 259 8.64 12.38 -16.54
N PRO A 260 9.15 12.32 -15.30
CA PRO A 260 8.36 12.62 -14.12
C PRO A 260 7.81 14.05 -14.15
N LEU A 261 6.63 14.25 -13.56
CA LEU A 261 6.09 15.59 -13.30
C LEU A 261 7.00 16.36 -12.35
N TRP A 262 7.59 15.65 -11.41
CA TRP A 262 8.51 16.19 -10.42
C TRP A 262 9.53 15.11 -10.01
N ALA A 263 10.75 15.54 -9.71
CA ALA A 263 11.86 14.69 -9.30
C ALA A 263 12.74 15.43 -8.29
N ASP A 264 13.24 14.72 -7.28
CA ASP A 264 14.23 15.22 -6.32
C ASP A 264 14.97 14.04 -5.66
N VAL A 265 15.99 14.33 -4.85
CA VAL A 265 16.73 13.34 -4.07
C VAL A 265 16.38 13.52 -2.60
N ILE A 266 16.03 12.42 -1.94
CA ILE A 266 15.92 12.36 -0.49
C ILE A 266 17.31 12.06 0.06
N PRO A 267 17.98 13.02 0.75
CA PRO A 267 19.31 12.78 1.27
C PRO A 267 19.30 11.73 2.38
N ALA A 268 20.33 10.90 2.44
CA ALA A 268 20.53 9.98 3.54
C ALA A 268 20.75 10.74 4.86
N GLN A 269 20.21 10.21 5.96
CA GLN A 269 20.44 10.70 7.34
C GLN A 269 20.04 12.16 7.59
N MET A 270 19.23 12.75 6.71
CA MET A 270 18.69 14.10 6.91
C MET A 270 17.24 14.01 7.39
N PRO A 271 16.95 14.39 8.65
CA PRO A 271 15.58 14.44 9.10
C PRO A 271 14.83 15.58 8.39
N GLY A 272 13.58 15.33 8.02
CA GLY A 272 12.65 16.38 7.61
C GLY A 272 12.70 16.77 6.13
N PHE A 273 12.97 15.82 5.22
CA PHE A 273 12.70 16.06 3.80
C PHE A 273 11.20 16.34 3.63
N ARG A 274 10.86 17.54 3.15
CA ARG A 274 9.49 17.99 2.95
C ARG A 274 9.36 18.69 1.61
N ARG A 275 8.35 18.30 0.85
CA ARG A 275 8.04 18.87 -0.47
C ARG A 275 6.54 19.04 -0.65
N THR A 276 6.17 20.16 -1.25
CA THR A 276 4.82 20.46 -1.70
C THR A 276 4.84 20.46 -3.21
N ILE A 277 4.02 19.61 -3.81
CA ILE A 277 4.03 19.36 -5.25
C ILE A 277 2.62 19.70 -5.76
N PRO A 278 2.41 20.93 -6.27
CA PRO A 278 1.14 21.32 -6.87
C PRO A 278 0.82 20.43 -8.07
N VAL A 279 -0.38 19.87 -8.09
CA VAL A 279 -0.82 18.96 -9.15
C VAL A 279 -2.27 19.26 -9.54
N PRO A 280 -2.64 19.18 -10.83
CA PRO A 280 -4.04 19.25 -11.22
C PRO A 280 -4.81 18.01 -10.73
N ALA A 281 -6.14 18.06 -10.81
CA ALA A 281 -6.97 16.88 -10.54
C ALA A 281 -6.53 15.70 -11.42
N GLY A 282 -6.48 14.49 -10.84
CA GLY A 282 -6.02 13.29 -11.52
C GLY A 282 -5.47 12.23 -10.58
N LEU A 283 -4.92 11.16 -11.16
CA LEU A 283 -4.31 10.05 -10.44
C LEU A 283 -2.78 10.10 -10.58
N TYR A 284 -2.07 9.89 -9.48
CA TYR A 284 -0.61 10.03 -9.42
C TYR A 284 0.06 8.84 -8.74
N TYR A 285 1.36 8.68 -8.98
CA TYR A 285 2.22 7.80 -8.19
C TYR A 285 3.39 8.59 -7.64
N VAL A 286 3.77 8.30 -6.40
CA VAL A 286 5.06 8.65 -5.81
C VAL A 286 5.96 7.43 -5.96
N ILE A 287 7.13 7.58 -6.57
CA ILE A 287 8.05 6.46 -6.81
C ILE A 287 9.34 6.72 -6.04
N PHE A 288 9.74 5.75 -5.21
CA PHE A 288 11.07 5.74 -4.57
C PHE A 288 12.00 4.85 -5.39
N ASP A 289 13.11 5.39 -5.87
CA ASP A 289 14.07 4.71 -6.74
C ASP A 289 15.45 4.66 -6.09
N ASN A 290 15.95 3.44 -5.90
CA ASN A 290 17.32 3.17 -5.45
C ASN A 290 18.08 2.46 -6.58
N SER A 291 18.10 3.08 -7.76
CA SER A 291 18.72 2.53 -8.97
C SER A 291 19.55 3.59 -9.68
N ALA A 292 20.54 3.17 -10.47
CA ALA A 292 21.28 4.08 -11.35
C ALA A 292 20.55 4.38 -12.68
N ALA A 293 19.29 3.95 -12.83
CA ALA A 293 18.64 3.87 -14.13
C ALA A 293 17.78 5.08 -14.50
N ALA A 294 17.26 5.85 -13.53
CA ALA A 294 16.31 6.94 -13.80
C ALA A 294 16.64 8.28 -13.16
N GLY A 295 17.30 8.26 -11.99
CA GLY A 295 17.57 9.46 -11.23
C GLY A 295 19.03 9.88 -11.23
N THR A 296 19.39 10.66 -10.21
CA THR A 296 20.75 11.19 -10.02
C THR A 296 21.55 10.36 -9.02
N VAL A 297 20.88 9.57 -8.19
CA VAL A 297 21.52 8.63 -7.29
C VAL A 297 22.05 7.46 -8.10
N SER A 298 23.29 7.06 -7.82
CA SER A 298 23.90 5.86 -8.39
C SER A 298 24.47 5.02 -7.24
N PRO A 299 23.66 4.13 -6.65
CA PRO A 299 24.08 3.32 -5.52
C PRO A 299 25.21 2.36 -5.93
N PRO A 300 26.23 2.12 -5.08
CA PRO A 300 27.34 1.23 -5.42
C PRO A 300 26.86 -0.19 -5.74
N ASN A 301 27.08 -0.69 -6.96
CA ASN A 301 26.65 -2.04 -7.37
C ASN A 301 27.54 -3.13 -6.79
N ASN A 302 27.23 -3.56 -5.56
CA ASN A 302 27.97 -4.60 -4.85
C ASN A 302 27.08 -5.84 -4.63
N PRO A 303 27.29 -6.93 -5.39
CA PRO A 303 26.54 -8.17 -5.23
C PRO A 303 26.61 -8.80 -3.84
N LEU A 304 27.62 -8.44 -3.03
CA LEU A 304 27.83 -8.93 -1.67
C LEU A 304 27.34 -7.95 -0.58
N ASP A 305 26.89 -6.75 -0.95
CA ASP A 305 26.44 -5.70 -0.03
C ASP A 305 25.18 -5.01 -0.59
N ASP A 306 24.04 -5.69 -0.46
CA ASP A 306 22.72 -5.18 -0.88
C ASP A 306 22.06 -4.36 0.22
N ARG A 307 22.65 -3.20 0.53
CA ARG A 307 22.05 -2.30 1.53
C ARG A 307 20.82 -1.65 0.95
N ALA A 308 19.68 -1.96 1.54
CA ALA A 308 18.47 -1.22 1.28
C ALA A 308 18.50 0.16 1.92
N ALA A 309 17.87 1.10 1.24
CA ALA A 309 17.43 2.35 1.84
C ALA A 309 16.09 2.10 2.53
N LEU A 310 16.01 2.39 3.83
CA LEU A 310 14.75 2.37 4.58
C LEU A 310 14.15 3.76 4.51
N VAL A 311 13.00 3.89 3.84
CA VAL A 311 12.33 5.18 3.65
C VAL A 311 11.09 5.21 4.51
N ASP A 312 11.11 6.06 5.53
CA ASP A 312 9.92 6.45 6.29
C ASP A 312 9.28 7.64 5.58
N TYR A 313 7.99 7.54 5.22
CA TYR A 313 7.31 8.59 4.47
C TYR A 313 5.85 8.77 4.90
N ALA A 314 5.35 9.98 4.62
CA ALA A 314 3.95 10.32 4.69
C ALA A 314 3.57 11.14 3.44
N ILE A 315 2.48 10.73 2.80
CA ILE A 315 1.86 11.40 1.66
C ILE A 315 0.53 11.95 2.14
N GLN A 316 0.38 13.27 2.02
CA GLN A 316 -0.86 13.97 2.37
C GLN A 316 -1.37 14.79 1.17
N LEU A 317 -2.68 15.02 1.12
CA LEU A 317 -3.36 15.81 0.10
C LEU A 317 -4.01 17.04 0.75
N GLY A 318 -3.71 18.23 0.23
CA GLY A 318 -4.22 19.50 0.75
C GLY A 318 -4.35 20.56 -0.32
N GLU A 319 -4.76 21.76 0.08
CA GLU A 319 -4.75 22.94 -0.80
C GLU A 319 -3.30 23.29 -1.19
N ALA A 320 -3.10 23.69 -2.45
CA ALA A 320 -1.83 24.22 -2.89
C ALA A 320 -1.62 25.62 -2.28
N PRO A 321 -0.39 25.96 -1.84
CA PRO A 321 -0.07 27.25 -1.26
C PRO A 321 -0.10 28.42 -2.25
#